data_AF-A0A2D0AHL7-F1
#
_entry.id   AF-A0A2D0AHL7-F1
#
_cell.length_a   1.000
_cell.length_b   1.000
_cell.length_c   1.000
_cell.angle_alpha   90.00
_cell.angle_beta   90.00
_cell.angle_gamma   90.00
#
_symmetry.space_group_name_H-M   'P 1'
#
loop_
_entity.id
_entity.type
_entity.pdbx_description
1 polymer ?
#
loop_
_entity_poly.entity_id
_entity_poly.type
_entity_poly.pdbx_seq_one_letter_code
_entity_poly.pdbx_strand_id
1 'polypeptide(L)'
;MATETPSTLEVIDGSITQAQFNQWKYKHKKIIKLSLQDEDGTTLFAYFKKPDIAIRSAVLQASKMDEFKALEVLFKNCYLGGNAEIETDDDLRLNIATSFSDAIQPKPVKVEVL
;
A
#
# COMPACT_ATOMS: atom_id res chain seq x y z
N MET A 1 36.76 0.57 24.75
CA MET A 1 35.51 -0.18 24.52
C MET A 1 34.38 0.68 25.06
N ALA A 2 33.68 1.41 24.19
CA ALA A 2 32.46 2.11 24.55
C ALA A 2 31.28 1.20 24.17
N THR A 3 30.42 0.95 25.14
CA THR A 3 29.20 0.16 25.03
C THR A 3 28.15 0.96 24.26
N GLU A 4 27.82 0.55 23.05
CA GLU A 4 26.69 1.10 22.29
C GLU A 4 25.43 0.27 22.58
N THR A 5 24.51 0.89 23.32
CA THR A 5 23.18 0.39 23.69
C THR A 5 22.33 0.13 22.43
N PRO A 6 21.61 -1.00 22.32
CA PRO A 6 20.84 -1.31 21.11
C PRO A 6 19.56 -0.47 21.00
N SER A 7 19.55 0.38 19.97
CA SER A 7 18.42 0.71 19.08
C SER A 7 17.05 0.99 19.73
N THR A 8 16.78 2.26 20.02
CA THR A 8 15.43 2.81 20.03
C THR A 8 14.77 2.49 18.69
N LEU A 9 13.66 1.75 18.70
CA LEU A 9 12.88 1.47 17.50
C LEU A 9 12.24 2.79 17.05
N GLU A 10 12.88 3.49 16.11
CA GLU A 10 12.29 4.69 15.51
C GLU A 10 11.00 4.28 14.77
N VAL A 11 9.86 4.72 15.31
CA VAL A 11 8.54 4.51 14.73
C VAL A 11 8.21 5.70 13.84
N ILE A 12 7.82 5.41 12.60
CA ILE A 12 7.30 6.34 11.61
C ILE A 12 5.76 6.23 11.55
N ASP A 13 5.17 7.03 10.67
CA ASP A 13 3.72 7.11 10.50
C ASP A 13 3.04 5.74 10.34
N GLY A 14 1.84 5.60 10.94
CA GLY A 14 1.08 4.35 10.92
C GLY A 14 1.71 3.21 11.71
N SER A 15 2.40 3.52 12.82
CA SER A 15 2.99 2.53 13.73
C SER A 15 4.02 1.60 13.07
N ILE A 16 4.64 2.05 11.98
CA ILE A 16 5.66 1.28 11.26
C ILE A 16 7.04 1.63 11.80
N THR A 17 7.90 0.64 12.02
CA THR A 17 9.30 0.92 12.40
C THR A 17 10.14 1.30 11.17
N GLN A 18 11.15 2.15 11.37
CA GLN A 18 12.11 2.51 10.33
C GLN A 18 12.81 1.27 9.74
N ALA A 19 13.08 0.26 10.57
CA ALA A 19 13.65 -1.01 10.16
C ALA A 19 12.71 -1.79 9.21
N GLN A 20 11.41 -1.90 9.54
CA GLN A 20 10.41 -2.52 8.67
C GLN A 20 10.32 -1.79 7.32
N PHE A 21 10.25 -0.46 7.35
CA PHE A 21 10.18 0.34 6.13
C PHE A 21 11.43 0.19 5.26
N ASN A 22 12.62 0.14 5.86
CA ASN A 22 13.87 -0.08 5.15
C ASN A 22 13.93 -1.48 4.52
N GLN A 23 13.45 -2.51 5.22
CA GLN A 23 13.33 -3.86 4.68
C GLN A 23 12.40 -3.90 3.46
N TRP A 24 11.24 -3.24 3.53
CA TRP A 24 10.33 -3.15 2.39
C TRP A 24 10.96 -2.42 1.20
N LYS A 25 11.63 -1.29 1.44
CA LYS A 25 12.37 -0.57 0.38
C LYS A 25 13.43 -1.45 -0.28
N TYR A 26 14.18 -2.21 0.51
CA TYR A 26 15.19 -3.12 -0.03
C TYR A 26 14.57 -4.21 -0.94
N LYS A 27 13.49 -4.84 -0.46
CA LYS A 27 12.80 -5.95 -1.13
C LYS A 27 11.99 -5.52 -2.35
N HIS A 28 11.25 -4.42 -2.26
CA HIS A 28 10.27 -3.99 -3.27
C HIS A 28 10.70 -2.79 -4.10
N LYS A 29 11.84 -2.16 -3.77
CA LYS A 29 12.43 -0.96 -4.40
C LYS A 29 11.62 0.33 -4.26
N LYS A 30 10.31 0.27 -4.49
CA LYS A 30 9.40 1.41 -4.37
C LYS A 30 8.24 1.06 -3.46
N ILE A 31 8.04 1.92 -2.46
CA ILE A 31 6.91 1.88 -1.52
C ILE A 31 6.01 3.07 -1.81
N ILE A 32 4.71 2.82 -1.83
CA ILE A 32 3.66 3.82 -2.04
C ILE A 32 3.01 4.02 -0.68
N LYS A 33 3.16 5.22 -0.12
CA LYS A 33 2.51 5.63 1.12
C LYS A 33 1.25 6.41 0.76
N LEU A 34 0.12 6.02 1.33
CA LEU A 34 -1.14 6.75 1.24
C LEU A 34 -1.52 7.25 2.64
N SER A 35 -2.26 8.35 2.67
CA SER A 35 -2.83 8.92 3.90
C SER A 35 -4.26 9.33 3.66
N LEU A 36 -5.12 9.11 4.64
CA LEU A 36 -6.50 9.56 4.65
C LEU A 36 -6.81 10.21 6.01
N GLN A 37 -7.83 11.05 6.05
CA GLN A 37 -8.32 11.63 7.30
C GLN A 37 -9.60 10.90 7.71
N ASP A 38 -9.61 10.37 8.92
CA ASP A 38 -10.78 9.74 9.53
C ASP A 38 -11.81 10.80 9.96
N GLU A 39 -13.04 10.39 10.30
CA GLU A 39 -14.14 11.26 10.73
C GLU A 39 -13.77 12.15 11.93
N ASP A 40 -12.94 11.62 12.84
CA ASP A 40 -12.42 12.34 14.02
C ASP A 40 -11.25 13.29 13.69
N GLY A 41 -10.87 13.40 12.41
CA GLY A 41 -9.75 14.25 11.96
C GLY A 41 -8.38 13.58 12.08
N THR A 42 -8.32 12.33 12.54
CA THR A 42 -7.09 11.53 12.67
C THR A 42 -6.53 11.18 11.29
N THR A 43 -5.24 11.44 11.06
CA THR A 43 -4.59 11.00 9.82
C THR A 43 -4.12 9.56 9.95
N LEU A 44 -4.67 8.68 9.12
CA LEU A 44 -4.27 7.29 9.01
C LEU A 44 -3.36 7.10 7.80
N PHE A 45 -2.45 6.14 7.90
CA PHE A 45 -1.42 5.87 6.90
C PHE A 45 -1.40 4.40 6.51
N ALA A 46 -1.25 4.14 5.20
CA ALA A 46 -1.08 2.81 4.65
C ALA A 46 0.10 2.76 3.68
N TYR A 47 0.81 1.63 3.69
CA TYR A 47 1.99 1.39 2.85
C TYR A 47 1.76 0.20 1.94
N PHE A 48 2.08 0.39 0.65
CA PHE A 48 1.91 -0.62 -0.39
C PHE A 48 3.18 -0.85 -1.19
N LYS A 49 3.37 -2.08 -1.66
CA LYS A 49 4.28 -2.37 -2.77
C LYS A 49 3.54 -2.24 -4.11
N LYS A 50 4.26 -1.92 -5.17
CA LYS A 50 3.69 -1.95 -6.54
C LYS A 50 3.30 -3.40 -6.92
N PRO A 51 2.14 -3.64 -7.56
CA PRO A 51 1.82 -4.95 -8.08
C PRO A 51 2.69 -5.28 -9.30
N ASP A 52 3.23 -6.49 -9.30
CA ASP A 52 3.83 -7.10 -10.48
C ASP A 52 2.75 -7.66 -11.44
N ILE A 53 3.18 -8.24 -12.55
CA ILE A 53 2.28 -8.73 -13.61
C ILE A 53 1.36 -9.84 -13.10
N ALA A 54 1.82 -10.72 -12.21
CA ALA A 54 0.99 -11.80 -11.68
C ALA A 54 -0.17 -11.25 -10.85
N ILE A 55 0.11 -10.26 -9.98
CA ILE A 55 -0.93 -9.59 -9.20
C ILE A 55 -1.89 -8.84 -10.10
N ARG A 56 -1.38 -8.10 -11.10
CA ARG A 56 -2.24 -7.39 -12.08
C ARG A 56 -3.16 -8.35 -12.83
N SER A 57 -2.63 -9.53 -13.20
CA SER A 57 -3.43 -10.58 -13.84
C SER A 57 -4.54 -11.09 -12.93
N ALA A 58 -4.22 -11.36 -11.65
CA ALA A 58 -5.21 -11.78 -10.66
C ALA A 58 -6.30 -10.73 -10.43
N VAL A 59 -5.92 -9.45 -10.32
CA VAL A 59 -6.85 -8.32 -10.19
C VAL A 59 -7.77 -8.23 -11.41
N LEU A 60 -7.22 -8.33 -12.63
CA LEU A 60 -7.99 -8.31 -13.87
C LEU A 60 -8.94 -9.51 -14.01
N GLN A 61 -8.57 -10.67 -13.48
CA GLN A 61 -9.46 -11.83 -13.47
C GLN A 61 -10.61 -11.62 -12.47
N ALA A 62 -10.31 -11.13 -11.27
CA ALA A 62 -11.31 -10.84 -10.26
C ALA A 62 -12.31 -9.77 -10.73
N SER A 63 -11.84 -8.72 -11.40
CA SER A 63 -12.68 -7.61 -11.87
C SER A 63 -13.72 -8.01 -12.91
N LYS A 64 -13.53 -9.13 -13.61
CA LYS A 64 -14.54 -9.67 -14.54
C LYS A 64 -15.77 -10.22 -13.81
N MET A 65 -15.63 -10.57 -12.55
CA MET A 65 -16.71 -11.08 -11.73
C MET A 65 -17.27 -9.99 -10.82
N ASP A 66 -16.39 -9.26 -10.15
CA ASP A 66 -16.75 -8.32 -9.09
C ASP A 66 -15.61 -7.32 -8.84
N GLU A 67 -15.92 -6.03 -8.89
CA GLU A 67 -14.93 -4.96 -8.70
C GLU A 67 -14.40 -4.89 -7.25
N PHE A 68 -15.24 -5.18 -6.25
CA PHE A 68 -14.81 -5.25 -4.85
C PHE A 68 -13.85 -6.41 -4.62
N LYS A 69 -14.06 -7.56 -5.27
CA LYS A 69 -13.09 -8.67 -5.25
C LYS A 69 -11.77 -8.28 -5.88
N ALA A 70 -11.77 -7.48 -6.94
CA ALA A 70 -10.55 -6.99 -7.55
C ALA A 70 -9.75 -6.09 -6.59
N LEU A 71 -10.44 -5.18 -5.89
CA LEU A 71 -9.85 -4.33 -4.85
C LEU A 71 -9.33 -5.15 -3.67
N GLU A 72 -10.05 -6.18 -3.24
CA GLU A 72 -9.62 -7.08 -2.17
C GLU A 72 -8.34 -7.85 -2.57
N VAL A 73 -8.31 -8.40 -3.78
CA VAL A 73 -7.12 -9.07 -4.32
C VAL A 73 -5.95 -8.10 -4.39
N LEU A 74 -6.17 -6.87 -4.85
CA LEU A 74 -5.12 -5.85 -4.93
C LEU A 74 -4.58 -5.51 -3.54
N PHE A 75 -5.46 -5.25 -2.58
CA PHE A 75 -5.12 -4.92 -1.20
C PHE A 75 -4.32 -6.05 -0.55
N LYS A 76 -4.86 -7.28 -0.52
CA LYS A 76 -4.22 -8.45 0.10
C LYS A 76 -2.83 -8.75 -0.47
N ASN A 77 -2.61 -8.49 -1.76
CA ASN A 77 -1.34 -8.77 -2.41
C ASN A 77 -0.33 -7.62 -2.34
N CYS A 78 -0.75 -6.39 -2.04
CA CYS A 78 0.12 -5.21 -2.10
C CYS A 78 0.30 -4.48 -0.77
N TYR A 79 -0.63 -4.61 0.16
CA TYR A 79 -0.55 -3.99 1.48
C TYR A 79 0.66 -4.54 2.27
N LEU A 80 1.38 -3.65 2.93
CA LEU A 80 2.56 -3.97 3.73
C LEU A 80 2.36 -3.69 5.22
N GLY A 81 1.55 -2.69 5.55
CA GLY A 81 1.28 -2.25 6.91
C GLY A 81 0.82 -0.80 6.96
N GLY A 82 0.48 -0.35 8.17
CA GLY A 82 -0.01 0.99 8.45
C GLY A 82 -0.81 1.01 9.75
N ASN A 83 -1.67 2.01 9.90
CA ASN A 83 -2.66 2.01 10.98
C ASN A 83 -3.55 0.77 10.86
N ALA A 84 -3.70 0.03 11.97
CA ALA A 84 -4.46 -1.22 12.02
C ALA A 84 -5.94 -1.05 11.64
N GLU A 85 -6.49 0.14 11.88
CA GLU A 85 -7.86 0.53 11.52
C GLU A 85 -8.15 0.29 10.04
N ILE A 86 -7.17 0.55 9.15
CA ILE A 86 -7.31 0.36 7.71
C ILE A 86 -7.45 -1.13 7.33
N GLU A 87 -6.97 -2.05 8.16
CA GLU A 87 -7.13 -3.49 7.92
C GLU A 87 -8.44 -4.04 8.47
N THR A 88 -8.96 -3.46 9.55
CA THR A 88 -10.12 -3.96 10.28
C THR A 88 -11.43 -3.33 9.87
N ASP A 89 -11.40 -2.08 9.38
CA ASP A 89 -12.57 -1.36 8.92
C ASP A 89 -12.74 -1.50 7.40
N ASP A 90 -13.91 -1.98 6.97
CA ASP A 90 -14.17 -2.29 5.57
C ASP A 90 -14.24 -1.04 4.69
N ASP A 91 -14.81 0.06 5.19
CA ASP A 91 -14.94 1.32 4.47
C ASP A 91 -13.57 2.00 4.28
N LEU A 92 -12.75 2.05 5.33
CA LEU A 92 -11.37 2.55 5.25
C LEU A 92 -10.53 1.71 4.28
N ARG A 93 -10.64 0.38 4.37
CA ARG A 93 -9.93 -0.55 3.49
C ARG A 93 -10.33 -0.35 2.04
N LEU A 94 -11.63 -0.23 1.77
CA LEU A 94 -12.17 -0.02 0.44
C LEU A 94 -11.70 1.32 -0.16
N ASN A 95 -11.75 2.39 0.64
CA ASN A 95 -11.31 3.73 0.23
C ASN A 95 -9.83 3.73 -0.17
N ILE A 96 -8.98 3.18 0.70
CA ILE A 96 -7.54 3.09 0.45
C ILE A 96 -7.22 2.18 -0.74
N ALA A 97 -7.90 1.03 -0.87
CA ALA A 97 -7.69 0.12 -2.00
C ALA A 97 -8.05 0.78 -3.33
N THR A 98 -9.14 1.56 -3.36
CA THR A 98 -9.57 2.34 -4.54
C THR A 98 -8.52 3.39 -4.89
N SER A 99 -8.15 4.23 -3.92
CA SER A 99 -7.12 5.27 -4.11
C SER A 99 -5.78 4.68 -4.56
N PHE A 100 -5.41 3.51 -4.05
CA PHE A 100 -4.23 2.78 -4.48
C PHE A 100 -4.34 2.28 -5.93
N SER A 101 -5.48 1.71 -6.30
CA SER A 101 -5.78 1.24 -7.66
C SER A 101 -5.63 2.37 -8.69
N ASP A 102 -6.10 3.58 -8.36
CA ASP A 102 -5.93 4.78 -9.19
C ASP A 102 -4.46 5.21 -9.29
N ALA A 103 -3.77 5.26 -8.15
CA ALA A 103 -2.37 5.69 -8.08
C ALA A 103 -1.41 4.79 -8.89
N ILE A 104 -1.79 3.54 -9.16
CA ILE A 104 -0.96 2.55 -9.87
C ILE A 104 -1.41 2.29 -11.31
N GLN A 105 -2.38 3.05 -11.82
CA GLN A 105 -2.77 3.02 -13.23
C GLN A 105 -1.57 3.36 -14.12
N PRO A 106 -1.40 2.66 -15.26
CA PRO A 106 -0.37 3.02 -16.22
C PRO A 106 -0.65 4.43 -16.75
N LYS A 107 0.41 5.24 -16.86
CA LYS A 107 0.30 6.56 -17.48
C LYS A 107 -0.10 6.41 -18.95
N PRO A 108 -0.93 7.32 -19.50
CA PRO A 108 -1.27 7.30 -20.91
C PRO A 108 0.00 7.36 -21.76
N VAL A 109 0.05 6.52 -22.80
CA VAL A 109 1.16 6.48 -23.75
C VAL A 109 0.79 7.28 -24.99
N LYS A 110 1.74 8.07 -25.50
CA LYS A 110 1.57 8.76 -26.79
C LYS A 110 1.66 7.72 -27.90
N VAL A 111 0.63 7.64 -28.74
CA VAL A 111 0.60 6.75 -29.91
C VAL A 111 0.76 7.61 -31.16
N GLU A 112 1.79 7.33 -31.96
CA GLU A 112 2.03 7.94 -33.27
C GLU A 112 2.03 6.83 -34.32
N VAL A 113 1.18 6.97 -35.35
CA VAL A 113 1.15 6.08 -36.51
C VAL A 113 1.98 6.75 -37.61
N LEU A 114 2.99 6.06 -38.11
CA LEU A 114 3.90 6.51 -39.18
C LEU A 114 3.45 6.00 -40.55
#